data_AF-A0A662KC34-F1
#
_entry.id   AF-A0A662KC34-F1
#
_cell.length_a   1.000
_cell.length_b   1.000
_cell.length_c   1.000
_cell.angle_alpha   90.00
_cell.angle_beta   90.00
_cell.angle_gamma   90.00
#
_symmetry.space_group_name_H-M   'P 1'
#
loop_
_entity.id
_entity.type
_entity.pdbx_description
1 polymer ?
#
loop_
_entity_poly.entity_id
_entity_poly.type
_entity_poly.pdbx_seq_one_letter_code
_entity_poly.pdbx_strand_id
1 'polypeptide(L)'
;MSVEVSFYKYAAIVKNLRGVLYWKGENEKLKWLLSRFKYRYLGLPPSSTPIKGKNIVNLTYPTHEVKTATKLLSKCMSTEAAEALSLASLYISPIMTNSLQDFDTSIVKTVKTSKEMDNKDWKLHMRIADYTTLDFYTWATEKAAEVLHRSLDEILRERRERIEKDVKRYWRLSEEEGRIFLAYLDPLKAVHQCKLQKELKEALRKFPDVSSAFGIIATLVI
;
A
#
# COMPACT_ATOMS: atom_id res chain seq x y z
N MET A 1 -11.60 21.06 1.96
CA MET A 1 -10.70 20.95 3.13
C MET A 1 -10.68 19.50 3.55
N SER A 2 -9.51 18.85 3.63
CA SER A 2 -9.42 17.46 4.14
C SER A 2 -9.53 17.50 5.66
N VAL A 3 -10.52 16.80 6.21
CA VAL A 3 -10.72 16.69 7.66
C VAL A 3 -9.64 15.78 8.23
N GLU A 4 -8.81 16.30 9.14
CA GLU A 4 -7.83 15.51 9.87
C GLU A 4 -8.55 14.56 10.84
N VAL A 5 -8.04 13.34 10.97
CA VAL A 5 -8.58 12.35 11.89
C VAL A 5 -7.96 12.53 13.27
N SER A 6 -8.78 12.57 14.33
CA SER A 6 -8.25 12.63 15.69
C SER A 6 -7.44 11.36 16.02
N PHE A 7 -6.40 11.50 16.84
CA PHE A 7 -5.49 10.39 17.15
C PHE A 7 -6.20 9.11 17.62
N TYR A 8 -7.18 9.19 18.52
CA TYR A 8 -7.91 8.01 19.00
C TYR A 8 -8.71 7.31 17.90
N LYS A 9 -9.27 8.07 16.94
CA LYS A 9 -9.98 7.51 15.78
C LYS A 9 -8.99 6.87 14.82
N TYR A 10 -7.87 7.54 14.55
CA TYR A 10 -6.79 7.01 13.73
C TYR A 10 -6.29 5.67 14.27
N ALA A 11 -5.94 5.61 15.56
CA ALA A 11 -5.50 4.39 16.23
C ALA A 11 -6.56 3.27 16.17
N ALA A 12 -7.84 3.61 16.36
CA ALA A 12 -8.93 2.64 16.24
C ALA A 12 -9.11 2.11 14.81
N ILE A 13 -8.93 2.96 13.79
CA ILE A 13 -8.98 2.55 12.38
C ILE A 13 -7.79 1.63 12.07
N VAL A 14 -6.55 2.04 12.36
CA VAL A 14 -5.34 1.23 12.13
C VAL A 14 -5.51 -0.17 12.72
N LYS A 15 -5.97 -0.27 13.97
CA LYS A 15 -6.19 -1.56 14.64
C LYS A 15 -7.20 -2.46 13.93
N ASN A 16 -8.20 -1.90 13.24
CA ASN A 16 -9.33 -2.63 12.66
C ASN A 16 -9.30 -2.73 11.13
N LEU A 17 -8.41 -2.00 10.47
CA LEU A 17 -8.26 -2.02 9.03
C LEU A 17 -7.66 -3.36 8.58
N ARG A 18 -8.08 -3.81 7.39
CA ARG A 18 -7.57 -5.04 6.76
C ARG A 18 -7.06 -4.83 5.35
N GLY A 19 -7.33 -3.67 4.79
CA GLY A 19 -6.76 -3.24 3.53
C GLY A 19 -7.32 -1.90 3.09
N VAL A 20 -6.57 -1.22 2.25
CA VAL A 20 -7.02 -0.05 1.50
C VAL A 20 -7.52 -0.51 0.13
N LEU A 21 -8.71 -0.08 -0.24
CA LEU A 21 -9.30 -0.37 -1.54
C LEU A 21 -8.71 0.55 -2.59
N TYR A 22 -8.27 -0.05 -3.69
CA TYR A 22 -8.05 0.65 -4.95
C TYR A 22 -8.76 -0.17 -6.03
N TRP A 23 -9.93 0.28 -6.48
CA TRP A 23 -10.82 -0.58 -7.25
C TRP A 23 -11.46 0.17 -8.42
N LYS A 24 -11.31 -0.38 -9.63
CA LYS A 24 -11.90 0.20 -10.85
C LYS A 24 -13.18 -0.54 -11.23
N GLY A 25 -14.30 0.17 -11.22
CA GLY A 25 -15.63 -0.34 -11.60
C GLY A 25 -16.25 -1.30 -10.58
N GLU A 26 -17.58 -1.38 -10.55
CA GLU A 26 -18.28 -2.33 -9.68
C GLU A 26 -18.40 -3.70 -10.37
N ASN A 27 -18.04 -4.77 -9.65
CA ASN A 27 -18.11 -6.14 -10.17
C ASN A 27 -18.34 -7.16 -9.04
N GLU A 28 -18.60 -8.42 -9.42
CA GLU A 28 -18.88 -9.51 -8.47
C GLU A 28 -17.71 -9.82 -7.52
N LYS A 29 -16.47 -9.58 -7.93
CA LYS A 29 -15.30 -9.77 -7.05
C LYS A 29 -15.27 -8.74 -5.93
N LEU A 30 -15.69 -7.50 -6.19
CA LEU A 30 -15.84 -6.49 -5.14
C LEU A 30 -16.91 -6.91 -4.13
N LYS A 31 -18.09 -7.32 -4.60
CA LYS A 31 -19.17 -7.82 -3.72
C LYS A 31 -18.68 -9.00 -2.87
N TRP A 32 -17.99 -9.95 -3.50
CA TRP A 32 -17.37 -11.07 -2.81
C TRP A 32 -16.41 -10.58 -1.72
N LEU A 33 -15.48 -9.68 -2.05
CA LEU A 33 -14.49 -9.13 -1.12
C LEU A 33 -15.15 -8.47 0.10
N LEU A 34 -16.10 -7.56 -0.15
CA LEU A 34 -16.82 -6.82 0.90
C LEU A 34 -17.55 -7.77 1.86
N SER A 35 -18.07 -8.89 1.35
CA SER A 35 -18.76 -9.89 2.17
C SER A 35 -17.83 -10.67 3.11
N ARG A 36 -16.50 -10.64 2.91
CA ARG A 36 -15.53 -11.41 3.72
C ARG A 36 -15.23 -10.73 5.06
N PHE A 37 -15.32 -9.41 5.13
CA PHE A 37 -15.00 -8.65 6.33
C PHE A 37 -16.30 -8.34 7.07
N LYS A 38 -16.58 -9.04 8.18
CA LYS A 38 -17.78 -8.81 9.00
C LYS A 38 -17.57 -7.84 10.18
N TYR A 39 -16.36 -7.83 10.74
CA TYR A 39 -16.02 -7.11 11.98
C TYR A 39 -14.78 -6.22 11.82
N ARG A 40 -14.32 -6.04 10.59
CA ARG A 40 -13.07 -5.36 10.24
C ARG A 40 -13.33 -4.44 9.07
N TYR A 41 -12.54 -3.39 8.97
CA TYR A 41 -12.77 -2.36 7.97
C TYR A 41 -11.93 -2.57 6.71
N LEU A 42 -12.50 -2.16 5.59
CA LEU A 42 -11.78 -1.84 4.37
C LEU A 42 -11.79 -0.32 4.21
N GLY A 43 -10.62 0.24 3.95
CA GLY A 43 -10.41 1.67 3.86
C GLY A 43 -10.67 2.15 2.44
N LEU A 44 -11.47 3.19 2.29
CA LEU A 44 -11.71 3.85 1.01
C LEU A 44 -10.94 5.18 0.98
N PRO A 45 -9.96 5.36 0.08
CA PRO A 45 -9.28 6.64 -0.12
C PRO A 45 -10.25 7.77 -0.50
N PRO A 46 -10.00 9.02 -0.07
CA PRO A 46 -10.83 10.19 -0.38
C PRO A 46 -11.17 10.43 -1.86
N SER A 47 -10.24 10.13 -2.76
CA SER A 47 -10.37 10.32 -4.21
C SER A 47 -11.05 9.15 -4.91
N SER A 48 -11.28 8.03 -4.21
CA SER A 48 -11.90 6.85 -4.81
C SER A 48 -13.38 7.07 -5.12
N THR A 49 -13.86 6.35 -6.13
CA THR A 49 -15.31 6.27 -6.39
C THR A 49 -16.02 5.74 -5.14
N PRO A 50 -17.14 6.34 -4.70
CA PRO A 50 -17.85 5.89 -3.51
C PRO A 50 -18.28 4.43 -3.61
N ILE A 51 -17.83 3.61 -2.66
CA ILE A 51 -18.25 2.21 -2.50
C ILE A 51 -19.10 2.11 -1.24
N LYS A 52 -20.32 1.61 -1.37
CA LYS A 52 -21.22 1.39 -0.22
C LYS A 52 -20.97 0.02 0.41
N GLY A 53 -20.83 -0.01 1.72
CA GLY A 53 -20.77 -1.26 2.48
C GLY A 53 -20.66 -0.98 3.98
N LYS A 54 -21.25 -1.84 4.81
CA LYS A 54 -21.26 -1.67 6.28
C LYS A 54 -19.86 -1.64 6.90
N ASN A 55 -18.88 -2.21 6.19
CA ASN A 55 -17.51 -2.37 6.65
C ASN A 55 -16.53 -1.47 5.89
N ILE A 56 -17.04 -0.49 5.13
CA ILE A 56 -16.22 0.53 4.48
C ILE A 56 -16.03 1.70 5.45
N VAL A 57 -14.78 2.13 5.62
CA VAL A 57 -14.43 3.37 6.32
C VAL A 57 -13.76 4.32 5.34
N ASN A 58 -14.26 5.55 5.26
CA ASN A 58 -13.57 6.59 4.47
C ASN A 58 -12.30 6.98 5.22
N LEU A 59 -11.16 6.79 4.58
CA LEU A 59 -9.86 7.17 5.14
C LEU A 59 -9.65 8.67 4.98
N THR A 60 -8.82 9.23 5.85
CA THR A 60 -8.34 10.60 5.73
C THR A 60 -6.85 10.64 6.02
N TYR A 61 -6.22 11.77 5.76
CA TYR A 61 -4.83 11.96 6.13
C TYR A 61 -4.73 12.17 7.65
N PRO A 62 -3.85 11.43 8.35
CA PRO A 62 -3.62 11.63 9.78
C PRO A 62 -3.19 13.06 10.11
N THR A 63 -2.37 13.67 9.24
CA THR A 63 -1.96 15.07 9.33
C THR A 63 -1.91 15.72 7.95
N HIS A 64 -1.96 17.05 7.88
CA HIS A 64 -1.81 17.76 6.62
C HIS A 64 -0.42 17.58 5.97
N GLU A 65 0.63 17.40 6.77
CA GLU A 65 2.01 17.25 6.30
C GLU A 65 2.17 16.00 5.43
N VAL A 66 1.65 14.86 5.87
CA VAL A 66 1.80 13.58 5.16
C VAL A 66 1.07 13.56 3.81
N LYS A 67 0.11 14.46 3.59
CA LYS A 67 -0.49 14.69 2.27
C LYS A 67 0.52 15.17 1.23
N THR A 68 1.63 15.77 1.67
CA THR A 68 2.75 16.14 0.79
C THR A 68 3.34 14.91 0.09
N ALA A 69 3.40 13.76 0.77
CA ALA A 69 3.86 12.51 0.16
C ALA A 69 2.95 12.10 -1.01
N THR A 70 1.64 12.14 -0.82
CA THR A 70 0.68 11.80 -1.87
C THR A 70 0.79 12.75 -3.05
N LYS A 71 0.87 14.08 -2.81
CA LYS A 71 1.08 15.07 -3.87
C LYS A 71 2.36 14.79 -4.67
N LEU A 72 3.42 14.35 -4.00
CA LEU A 72 4.67 13.97 -4.66
C LEU A 72 4.46 12.73 -5.54
N LEU A 73 3.86 11.67 -4.99
CA LEU A 73 3.59 10.43 -5.72
C LEU A 73 2.61 10.63 -6.88
N SER A 74 1.66 11.56 -6.79
CA SER A 74 0.74 11.90 -7.90
C SER A 74 1.45 12.51 -9.11
N LYS A 75 2.73 12.88 -9.00
CA LYS A 75 3.55 13.23 -10.18
C LYS A 75 4.02 11.98 -10.96
N CYS A 76 3.89 10.78 -10.40
CA CYS A 76 4.34 9.50 -10.96
C CYS A 76 3.22 8.56 -11.42
N MET A 77 2.04 8.74 -10.86
CA MET A 77 0.89 7.85 -11.03
C MET A 77 -0.40 8.66 -10.86
N SER A 78 -1.55 8.03 -11.12
CA SER A 78 -2.83 8.69 -10.91
C SER A 78 -2.98 9.12 -9.43
N THR A 79 -3.71 10.22 -9.20
CA THR A 79 -3.98 10.72 -7.84
C THR A 79 -4.60 9.64 -6.95
N GLU A 80 -5.52 8.86 -7.50
CA GLU A 80 -6.17 7.75 -6.81
C GLU A 80 -5.17 6.66 -6.38
N ALA A 81 -4.25 6.25 -7.26
CA ALA A 81 -3.23 5.26 -6.94
C ALA A 81 -2.22 5.81 -5.91
N ALA A 82 -1.76 7.05 -6.10
CA ALA A 82 -0.85 7.71 -5.16
C ALA A 82 -1.47 7.81 -3.76
N GLU A 83 -2.75 8.14 -3.67
CA GLU A 83 -3.48 8.25 -2.41
C GLU A 83 -3.70 6.89 -1.77
N ALA A 84 -4.11 5.87 -2.54
CA ALA A 84 -4.23 4.50 -2.04
C ALA A 84 -2.90 3.97 -1.49
N LEU A 85 -1.79 4.21 -2.21
CA LEU A 85 -0.45 3.78 -1.79
C LEU A 85 0.02 4.50 -0.52
N SER A 86 -0.17 5.81 -0.46
CA SER A 86 0.20 6.61 0.71
C SER A 86 -0.61 6.20 1.94
N LEU A 87 -1.93 6.06 1.79
CA LEU A 87 -2.81 5.70 2.89
C LEU A 87 -2.63 4.24 3.33
N ALA A 88 -2.29 3.34 2.42
CA ALA A 88 -1.92 1.97 2.78
C ALA A 88 -0.70 1.93 3.70
N SER A 89 0.31 2.75 3.41
CA SER A 89 1.47 2.93 4.29
C SER A 89 1.06 3.55 5.62
N LEU A 90 0.39 4.71 5.59
CA LEU A 90 0.00 5.44 6.80
C LEU A 90 -0.86 4.59 7.74
N TYR A 91 -1.82 3.85 7.20
CA TYR A 91 -2.70 2.99 8.01
C TYR A 91 -2.15 1.57 8.22
N ILE A 92 -0.94 1.28 7.77
CA ILE A 92 -0.23 0.00 7.97
C ILE A 92 -1.10 -1.18 7.51
N SER A 93 -1.59 -1.11 6.27
CA SER A 93 -2.46 -2.16 5.73
C SER A 93 -2.16 -2.43 4.24
N PRO A 94 -2.43 -3.65 3.74
CA PRO A 94 -2.21 -3.98 2.35
C PRO A 94 -3.18 -3.22 1.44
N ILE A 95 -2.88 -3.14 0.14
CA ILE A 95 -3.85 -2.69 -0.86
C ILE A 95 -4.63 -3.90 -1.38
N MET A 96 -5.93 -3.75 -1.57
CA MET A 96 -6.78 -4.73 -2.26
C MET A 96 -7.30 -4.09 -3.55
N THR A 97 -7.00 -4.73 -4.67
CA THR A 97 -7.31 -4.18 -5.99
C THR A 97 -7.72 -5.23 -7.00
N ASN A 98 -8.39 -4.82 -8.06
CA ASN A 98 -8.60 -5.59 -9.28
C ASN A 98 -7.64 -5.23 -10.42
N SER A 99 -6.74 -4.25 -10.25
CA SER A 99 -5.78 -3.84 -11.27
C SER A 99 -4.52 -3.22 -10.68
N LEU A 100 -3.36 -3.58 -11.23
CA LEU A 100 -2.06 -3.02 -10.83
C LEU A 100 -1.54 -1.92 -11.75
N GLN A 101 -2.21 -1.66 -12.87
CA GLN A 101 -1.69 -0.83 -13.96
C GLN A 101 -1.23 0.56 -13.50
N ASP A 102 -1.96 1.20 -12.58
CA ASP A 102 -1.62 2.55 -12.11
C ASP A 102 -0.45 2.55 -11.11
N PHE A 103 0.03 1.38 -10.68
CA PHE A 103 1.14 1.23 -9.73
C PHE A 103 2.46 0.82 -10.38
N ASP A 104 2.54 0.66 -11.70
CA ASP A 104 3.70 0.09 -12.42
C ASP A 104 5.05 0.69 -11.98
N THR A 105 5.08 2.00 -11.72
CA THR A 105 6.30 2.70 -11.29
C THR A 105 6.78 2.26 -9.90
N SER A 106 5.89 1.79 -9.04
CA SER A 106 6.18 1.34 -7.68
C SER A 106 6.37 -0.18 -7.54
N ILE A 107 5.99 -0.99 -8.54
CA ILE A 107 6.10 -2.46 -8.45
C ILE A 107 7.57 -2.89 -8.36
N VAL A 108 7.96 -3.53 -7.26
CA VAL A 108 9.32 -4.10 -7.09
C VAL A 108 9.36 -5.56 -7.50
N LYS A 109 8.36 -6.33 -7.05
CA LYS A 109 8.26 -7.77 -7.27
C LYS A 109 6.80 -8.19 -7.31
N THR A 110 6.50 -9.20 -8.10
CA THR A 110 5.17 -9.81 -8.16
C THR A 110 5.26 -11.30 -7.81
N VAL A 111 4.15 -11.83 -7.28
CA VAL A 111 3.96 -13.24 -7.08
C VAL A 111 2.78 -13.67 -7.94
N LYS A 112 3.00 -14.69 -8.77
CA LYS A 112 2.01 -15.26 -9.67
C LYS A 112 1.50 -16.59 -9.15
N THR A 113 0.31 -16.96 -9.60
CA THR A 113 -0.33 -18.25 -9.33
C THR A 113 -1.24 -18.62 -10.49
N SER A 114 -1.25 -19.89 -10.89
CA SER A 114 -2.31 -20.47 -11.73
C SER A 114 -3.43 -21.12 -10.90
N LYS A 115 -3.22 -21.27 -9.59
CA LYS A 115 -4.14 -21.95 -8.70
C LYS A 115 -5.41 -21.13 -8.48
N GLU A 116 -6.56 -21.79 -8.65
CA GLU A 116 -7.82 -21.24 -8.16
C GLU A 116 -7.86 -21.29 -6.63
N MET A 117 -8.12 -20.14 -6.02
CA MET A 117 -8.11 -19.96 -4.57
C MET A 117 -9.52 -20.00 -4.01
N ASP A 118 -9.74 -20.89 -3.04
CA ASP A 118 -11.00 -20.92 -2.31
C ASP A 118 -11.07 -19.80 -1.24
N ASN A 119 -12.17 -19.76 -0.49
CA ASN A 119 -12.34 -18.77 0.58
C ASN A 119 -11.32 -18.91 1.73
N LYS A 120 -10.80 -20.11 2.00
CA LYS A 120 -9.81 -20.35 3.05
C LYS A 120 -8.44 -19.88 2.57
N ASP A 121 -8.08 -20.18 1.33
CA ASP A 121 -6.84 -19.74 0.69
C ASP A 121 -6.77 -18.20 0.68
N TRP A 122 -7.81 -17.53 0.19
CA TRP A 122 -7.86 -16.07 0.18
C TRP A 122 -7.73 -15.46 1.57
N LYS A 123 -8.41 -16.02 2.58
CA LYS A 123 -8.28 -15.54 3.97
C LYS A 123 -6.86 -15.69 4.51
N LEU A 124 -6.20 -16.80 4.20
CA LEU A 124 -4.80 -17.03 4.58
C LEU A 124 -3.90 -15.98 3.92
N HIS A 125 -4.00 -15.80 2.61
CA HIS A 125 -3.11 -14.90 1.86
C HIS A 125 -3.38 -13.42 2.14
N MET A 126 -4.64 -13.04 2.42
CA MET A 126 -4.96 -11.72 2.95
C MET A 126 -4.26 -11.44 4.28
N ARG A 127 -4.21 -12.43 5.17
CA ARG A 127 -3.50 -12.29 6.45
C ARG A 127 -1.99 -12.24 6.28
N ILE A 128 -1.43 -13.04 5.38
CA ILE A 128 0.02 -12.99 5.07
C ILE A 128 0.37 -11.59 4.53
N ALA A 129 -0.44 -11.03 3.62
CA ALA A 129 -0.22 -9.67 3.11
C ALA A 129 -0.34 -8.59 4.21
N ASP A 130 -1.31 -8.72 5.13
CA ASP A 130 -1.43 -7.86 6.32
C ASP A 130 -0.14 -7.88 7.15
N TYR A 131 0.39 -9.08 7.42
CA TYR A 131 1.65 -9.25 8.14
C TYR A 131 2.85 -8.74 7.37
N THR A 132 2.91 -8.93 6.05
CA THR A 132 3.97 -8.37 5.23
C THR A 132 4.05 -6.85 5.40
N THR A 133 2.95 -6.12 5.17
CA THR A 133 2.94 -4.66 5.33
C THR A 133 3.32 -4.23 6.75
N LEU A 134 2.79 -4.91 7.77
CA LEU A 134 3.11 -4.65 9.18
C LEU A 134 4.59 -4.88 9.52
N ASP A 135 5.15 -6.02 9.13
CA ASP A 135 6.54 -6.43 9.42
C ASP A 135 7.57 -5.54 8.70
N PHE A 136 7.18 -4.96 7.57
CA PHE A 136 8.01 -4.00 6.83
C PHE A 136 7.94 -2.58 7.41
N TYR A 137 6.81 -2.18 7.99
CA TYR A 137 6.47 -0.76 8.15
C TYR A 137 7.55 0.08 8.82
N THR A 138 7.89 -0.20 10.08
CA THR A 138 8.87 0.58 10.85
C THR A 138 10.22 0.64 10.13
N TRP A 139 10.73 -0.52 9.71
CA TRP A 139 12.01 -0.58 9.02
C TRP A 139 12.00 0.20 7.69
N ALA A 140 10.91 0.08 6.92
CA ALA A 140 10.79 0.70 5.62
C ALA A 140 10.67 2.23 5.72
N THR A 141 9.92 2.75 6.69
CA THR A 141 9.76 4.20 6.87
C THR A 141 11.00 4.85 7.45
N GLU A 142 11.71 4.18 8.37
CA GLU A 142 13.04 4.60 8.84
C GLU A 142 14.03 4.67 7.67
N LYS A 143 14.09 3.63 6.83
CA LYS A 143 14.93 3.63 5.62
C LYS A 143 14.55 4.73 4.63
N ALA A 144 13.28 5.12 4.57
CA ALA A 144 12.86 6.25 3.75
C ALA A 144 13.37 7.59 4.28
N ALA A 145 13.42 7.77 5.60
CA ALA A 145 13.99 8.98 6.21
C ALA A 145 15.50 9.10 5.95
N GLU A 146 16.22 7.98 5.84
CA GLU A 146 17.66 7.95 5.54
C GLU A 146 18.03 8.54 4.15
N VAL A 147 17.06 8.75 3.25
CA VAL A 147 17.28 9.39 1.93
C VAL A 147 17.92 10.79 2.06
N LEU A 148 17.76 11.45 3.21
CA LEU A 148 18.41 12.73 3.50
C LEU A 148 19.94 12.62 3.52
N HIS A 149 20.48 11.46 3.91
CA HIS A 149 21.91 11.28 4.22
C HIS A 149 22.57 10.17 3.41
N ARG A 150 21.79 9.28 2.78
CA ARG A 150 22.28 8.14 2.00
C ARG A 150 21.84 8.22 0.54
N SER A 151 22.48 7.39 -0.29
CA SER A 151 22.05 7.21 -1.68
C SER A 151 20.70 6.51 -1.74
N LEU A 152 19.82 6.99 -2.63
CA LEU A 152 18.52 6.35 -2.86
C LEU A 152 18.69 4.97 -3.49
N ASP A 153 19.68 4.77 -4.36
CA ASP A 153 19.98 3.47 -4.97
C ASP A 153 20.35 2.40 -3.94
N GLU A 154 21.15 2.79 -2.94
CA GLU A 154 21.56 1.91 -1.86
C GLU A 154 20.37 1.47 -1.01
N ILE A 155 19.51 2.42 -0.64
CA ILE A 155 18.27 2.17 0.10
C ILE A 155 17.34 1.26 -0.71
N LEU A 156 17.17 1.50 -2.00
CA LEU A 156 16.32 0.68 -2.86
C LEU A 156 16.85 -0.75 -3.02
N ARG A 157 18.17 -0.92 -3.05
CA ARG A 157 18.79 -2.24 -3.06
C ARG A 157 18.45 -3.03 -1.79
N GLU A 158 18.63 -2.42 -0.60
CA GLU A 158 18.28 -3.05 0.68
C GLU A 158 16.79 -3.43 0.74
N ARG A 159 15.91 -2.54 0.27
CA ARG A 159 14.46 -2.77 0.20
C ARG A 159 14.11 -3.93 -0.71
N ARG A 160 14.73 -4.01 -1.89
CA ARG A 160 14.58 -5.14 -2.81
C ARG A 160 15.04 -6.45 -2.17
N GLU A 161 16.21 -6.47 -1.56
CA GLU A 161 16.75 -7.68 -0.90
C GLU A 161 15.83 -8.17 0.21
N ARG A 162 15.23 -7.26 0.98
CA ARG A 162 14.28 -7.63 2.03
C ARG A 162 12.97 -8.16 1.45
N ILE A 163 12.47 -7.58 0.35
CA ILE A 163 11.31 -8.09 -0.39
C ILE A 163 11.57 -9.51 -0.91
N GLU A 164 12.72 -9.77 -1.53
CA GLU A 164 13.06 -11.11 -2.05
C GLU A 164 13.09 -12.19 -0.96
N LYS A 165 13.48 -11.84 0.27
CA LYS A 165 13.39 -12.75 1.42
C LYS A 165 11.94 -13.02 1.82
N ASP A 166 11.08 -12.00 1.79
CA ASP A 166 9.67 -12.11 2.19
C ASP A 166 8.79 -12.86 1.18
N VAL A 167 9.11 -12.77 -0.12
CA VAL A 167 8.41 -13.48 -1.21
C VAL A 167 8.33 -14.99 -0.93
N LYS A 168 9.32 -15.54 -0.22
CA LYS A 168 9.35 -16.95 0.20
C LYS A 168 8.14 -17.36 1.05
N ARG A 169 7.44 -16.45 1.71
CA ARG A 169 6.17 -16.74 2.43
C ARG A 169 5.09 -17.31 1.51
N TYR A 170 5.17 -17.03 0.21
CA TYR A 170 4.20 -17.41 -0.80
C TYR A 170 4.61 -18.64 -1.62
N TRP A 171 5.63 -19.40 -1.19
CA TRP A 171 6.17 -20.55 -1.94
C TRP A 171 5.12 -21.60 -2.36
N ARG A 172 4.00 -21.72 -1.63
CA ARG A 172 2.90 -22.66 -1.97
C ARG A 172 2.00 -22.20 -3.11
N LEU A 173 2.08 -20.92 -3.48
CA LEU A 173 1.33 -20.33 -4.60
C LEU A 173 2.24 -19.86 -5.73
N SER A 174 3.50 -19.56 -5.42
CA SER A 174 4.42 -18.92 -6.35
C SER A 174 4.76 -19.86 -7.50
N GLU A 175 4.35 -19.45 -8.69
CA GLU A 175 4.66 -20.12 -9.96
C GLU A 175 5.32 -19.12 -10.92
N GLU A 176 6.05 -19.61 -11.94
CA GLU A 176 6.69 -18.74 -12.94
C GLU A 176 5.66 -18.08 -13.88
N GLU A 177 4.57 -18.81 -14.15
CA GLU A 177 3.48 -18.42 -15.01
C GLU A 177 2.18 -18.16 -14.22
N GLY A 178 1.13 -17.74 -14.93
CA GLY A 178 -0.18 -17.48 -14.34
C GLY A 178 -0.44 -16.00 -14.02
N ARG A 179 -1.54 -15.77 -13.29
CA ARG A 179 -2.00 -14.42 -12.96
C ARG A 179 -1.21 -13.87 -11.78
N ILE A 180 -0.95 -12.56 -11.79
CA ILE A 180 -0.42 -11.87 -10.61
C ILE A 180 -1.52 -11.89 -9.55
N PHE A 181 -1.22 -12.40 -8.35
CA PHE A 181 -2.13 -12.31 -7.20
C PHE A 181 -1.62 -11.37 -6.11
N LEU A 182 -0.30 -11.11 -6.09
CA LEU A 182 0.34 -10.20 -5.14
C LEU A 182 1.42 -9.39 -5.84
N ALA A 183 1.54 -8.11 -5.47
CA ALA A 183 2.68 -7.27 -5.79
C ALA A 183 3.22 -6.62 -4.52
N TYR A 184 4.54 -6.46 -4.47
CA TYR A 184 5.22 -5.60 -3.51
C TYR A 184 5.42 -4.24 -4.16
N LEU A 185 4.78 -3.22 -3.59
CA LEU A 185 4.91 -1.84 -4.03
C LEU A 185 5.85 -1.08 -3.11
N ASP A 186 6.73 -0.28 -3.72
CA ASP A 186 7.65 0.60 -3.02
C ASP A 186 7.49 2.04 -3.52
N PRO A 187 6.96 2.95 -2.69
CA PRO A 187 6.81 4.36 -3.05
C PRO A 187 8.15 5.06 -3.33
N LEU A 188 9.26 4.60 -2.73
CA LEU A 188 10.60 5.15 -3.04
C LEU A 188 11.06 4.74 -4.43
N LYS A 189 10.67 3.55 -4.92
CA LYS A 189 10.95 3.14 -6.29
C LYS A 189 10.27 4.09 -7.28
N ALA A 190 9.02 4.46 -7.02
CA ALA A 190 8.29 5.43 -7.84
C ALA A 190 9.01 6.79 -7.84
N VAL A 191 9.40 7.31 -6.67
CA VAL A 191 10.19 8.56 -6.57
C VAL A 191 11.47 8.49 -7.39
N HIS A 192 12.20 7.37 -7.32
CA HIS A 192 13.43 7.18 -8.09
C HIS A 192 13.17 7.15 -9.59
N GLN A 193 12.20 6.38 -10.06
CA GLN A 193 11.87 6.26 -11.48
C GLN A 193 11.41 7.60 -12.09
N CYS A 194 10.70 8.42 -11.33
CA CYS A 194 10.28 9.75 -11.76
C CYS A 194 11.30 10.86 -11.49
N LYS A 195 12.49 10.53 -10.96
CA LYS A 195 13.55 11.50 -10.63
C LYS A 195 13.13 12.57 -9.62
N LEU A 196 12.27 12.23 -8.67
CA LEU A 196 11.70 13.14 -7.66
C LEU A 196 12.48 13.16 -6.34
N GLN A 197 13.72 12.67 -6.33
CA GLN A 197 14.53 12.54 -5.11
C GLN A 197 14.78 13.90 -4.43
N LYS A 198 14.96 14.97 -5.22
CA LYS A 198 15.19 16.31 -4.67
C LYS A 198 13.96 16.80 -3.91
N GLU A 199 12.77 16.72 -4.50
CA GLU A 199 11.53 17.10 -3.85
C GLU A 199 11.21 16.23 -2.63
N LEU A 200 11.52 14.93 -2.69
CA LEU A 200 11.40 14.06 -1.52
C LEU A 200 12.29 14.56 -0.37
N LYS A 201 13.56 14.87 -0.63
CA LYS A 201 14.48 15.39 0.40
C LYS A 201 13.99 16.72 0.96
N GLU A 202 13.48 17.62 0.12
CA GLU A 202 12.90 18.89 0.57
C GLU A 202 11.66 18.66 1.47
N ALA A 203 10.77 17.76 1.07
CA ALA A 203 9.59 17.41 1.86
C ALA A 203 9.97 16.80 3.22
N LEU A 204 10.92 15.85 3.25
CA LEU A 204 11.39 15.21 4.48
C LEU A 204 12.09 16.19 5.44
N ARG A 205 12.88 17.14 4.93
CA ARG A 205 13.50 18.17 5.79
C ARG A 205 12.47 19.08 6.44
N LYS A 206 11.43 19.43 5.69
CA LYS A 206 10.36 20.30 6.17
C LYS A 206 9.41 19.56 7.12
N PHE A 207 9.12 18.30 6.82
CA PHE A 207 8.13 17.47 7.48
C PHE A 207 8.64 16.03 7.62
N PRO A 208 9.33 15.70 8.73
CA PRO A 208 9.92 14.37 8.92
C PRO A 208 8.91 13.21 8.79
N ASP A 209 7.67 13.44 9.23
CA ASP A 209 6.58 12.45 9.19
C ASP A 209 6.16 12.07 7.77
N VAL A 210 6.57 12.82 6.73
CA VAL A 210 6.37 12.43 5.31
C VAL A 210 6.91 11.02 5.05
N SER A 211 7.97 10.61 5.77
CA SER A 211 8.55 9.25 5.69
C SER A 211 7.53 8.13 5.96
N SER A 212 6.50 8.37 6.77
CA SER A 212 5.45 7.40 7.11
C SER A 212 4.61 6.93 5.91
N ALA A 213 4.60 7.69 4.81
CA ALA A 213 3.93 7.32 3.57
C ALA A 213 4.81 6.48 2.61
N PHE A 214 6.06 6.19 2.98
CA PHE A 214 7.05 5.49 2.15
C PHE A 214 7.37 4.06 2.64
N GLY A 215 6.42 3.39 3.27
CA GLY A 215 6.48 1.97 3.62
C GLY A 215 6.44 1.06 2.39
N ILE A 216 6.83 -0.22 2.55
CA ILE A 216 6.67 -1.26 1.52
C ILE A 216 5.29 -1.89 1.70
N ILE A 217 4.51 -1.92 0.62
CA ILE A 217 3.10 -2.32 0.68
C ILE A 217 2.88 -3.62 -0.08
N ALA A 218 2.30 -4.60 0.61
CA ALA A 218 1.74 -5.77 -0.06
C ALA A 218 0.41 -5.40 -0.72
N THR A 219 0.26 -5.72 -2.00
CA THR A 219 -0.93 -5.40 -2.79
C THR A 219 -1.50 -6.68 -3.37
N LEU A 220 -2.74 -7.03 -2.97
CA LEU A 220 -3.47 -8.19 -3.45
C LEU A 220 -4.26 -7.84 -4.70
N VAL A 221 -4.13 -8.65 -5.74
CA VAL A 221 -4.90 -8.57 -6.98
C VAL A 221 -5.99 -9.63 -6.95
N ILE A 222 -7.23 -9.19 -6.86
CA ILE A 222 -8.42 -10.01 -6.60
C ILE A 222 -9.27 -10.14 -7.85
#